data_AF-A0A9D7S6Y8-F1
#
_entry.id   AF-A0A9D7S6Y8-F1
#
_cell.length_a   1.000
_cell.length_b   1.000
_cell.length_c   1.000
_cell.angle_alpha   90.00
_cell.angle_beta   90.00
_cell.angle_gamma   90.00
#
_symmetry.space_group_name_H-M   'P 1'
#
loop_
_entity.id
_entity.type
_entity.pdbx_description
1 polymer ?
#
loop_
_entity_poly.entity_id
_entity_poly.type
_entity_poly.pdbx_seq_one_letter_code
_entity_poly.pdbx_strand_id
1 'polypeptide(L)'
;MEVICLEDEAFYALIDRVVSRIKDKEGITEDRWISTEEAMTKLRIKSKTTLQKLRDEGKIRFSQPEKKIILYDLQSIYSYLEHNANDLR
;
A
#
# COMPACT_ATOMS: atom_id res chain seq x y z
N MET A 1 -21.49 -31.01 14.51
CA MET A 1 -21.11 -29.78 13.79
C MET A 1 -21.67 -28.63 14.61
N GLU A 2 -20.80 -27.88 15.29
CA GLU A 2 -21.24 -26.73 16.07
C GLU A 2 -21.37 -25.55 15.11
N VAL A 3 -22.60 -25.03 15.00
CA VAL A 3 -22.93 -23.91 14.11
C VAL A 3 -23.12 -22.69 14.98
N ILE A 4 -22.26 -21.68 14.78
CA ILE A 4 -22.40 -20.39 15.43
C ILE A 4 -23.29 -19.53 14.51
N CYS A 5 -24.50 -19.22 14.97
CA CYS A 5 -25.39 -18.29 14.27
C CYS A 5 -25.08 -16.87 14.74
N LEU A 6 -24.67 -16.02 13.80
CA LEU A 6 -24.39 -14.60 14.02
C LEU A 6 -25.32 -13.78 13.13
N GLU A 7 -25.76 -12.64 13.65
CA GLU A 7 -26.39 -11.60 12.84
C GLU A 7 -25.36 -10.99 11.88
N ASP A 8 -25.78 -10.61 10.67
CA ASP A 8 -24.87 -10.15 9.61
C ASP A 8 -23.98 -8.98 10.09
N GLU A 9 -24.55 -8.00 10.79
CA GLU A 9 -23.80 -6.87 11.35
C GLU A 9 -22.76 -7.32 12.39
N ALA A 10 -23.14 -8.28 13.25
CA ALA A 10 -22.24 -8.85 14.25
C ALA A 10 -21.11 -9.67 13.60
N PHE A 11 -21.39 -10.33 12.49
CA PHE A 11 -20.38 -11.04 11.70
C PHE A 11 -19.35 -10.06 11.11
N TYR A 12 -19.79 -9.00 10.44
CA TYR A 12 -18.87 -7.99 9.90
C TYR A 12 -18.05 -7.31 11.00
N ALA A 13 -18.70 -6.93 12.12
CA ALA A 13 -18.00 -6.35 13.27
C ALA A 13 -16.96 -7.29 13.89
N LEU A 14 -17.23 -8.61 13.91
CA LEU A 14 -16.29 -9.61 14.39
C LEU A 14 -15.09 -9.72 13.43
N ILE A 15 -15.34 -9.77 12.13
CA ILE A 15 -14.28 -9.82 11.10
C ILE A 15 -13.37 -8.60 11.22
N ASP A 16 -13.93 -7.39 11.32
CA ASP A 16 -13.14 -6.16 11.47
C ASP A 16 -12.27 -6.20 12.72
N ARG A 17 -12.83 -6.64 13.86
CA ARG A 17 -12.06 -6.80 15.11
C ARG A 17 -10.94 -7.83 14.99
N VAL A 18 -11.18 -8.95 14.31
CA VAL A 18 -10.17 -9.98 14.08
C VAL A 18 -9.06 -9.44 13.18
N VAL A 19 -9.40 -8.77 12.09
CA VAL A 19 -8.44 -8.16 11.16
C VAL A 19 -7.61 -7.10 11.86
N SER A 20 -8.23 -6.19 12.61
CA SER A 20 -7.51 -5.19 13.42
C SER A 20 -6.58 -5.84 14.43
N ARG A 21 -7.05 -6.86 15.17
CA ARG A 21 -6.24 -7.58 16.15
C ARG A 21 -5.04 -8.28 15.52
N ILE A 22 -5.19 -8.84 14.33
CA ILE A 22 -4.09 -9.47 13.59
C ILE A 22 -3.10 -8.40 13.14
N LYS A 23 -3.57 -7.29 12.55
CA LYS A 23 -2.71 -6.19 12.11
C LYS A 23 -1.90 -5.61 13.28
N ASP A 24 -2.53 -5.39 14.42
CA ASP A 24 -1.88 -4.86 15.63
C ASP A 24 -0.88 -5.87 16.23
N LYS A 25 -1.24 -7.16 16.27
CA LYS A 25 -0.40 -8.21 16.87
C LYS A 25 0.82 -8.55 16.02
N GLU A 26 0.64 -8.59 14.70
CA GLU A 26 1.71 -8.91 13.75
C GLU A 26 2.50 -7.66 13.33
N GLY A 27 2.15 -6.48 13.85
CA GLY A 27 2.81 -5.22 13.49
C GLY A 27 2.72 -4.93 11.99
N ILE A 28 1.63 -5.34 11.34
CA ILE A 28 1.37 -5.07 9.92
C ILE A 28 0.89 -3.62 9.80
N THR A 29 1.73 -2.70 10.23
CA THR A 29 1.71 -1.34 9.72
C THR A 29 2.51 -1.39 8.44
N GLU A 30 1.85 -1.53 7.29
CA GLU A 30 2.53 -1.16 6.06
C GLU A 30 2.95 0.30 6.24
N ASP A 31 4.26 0.53 6.31
CA ASP A 31 4.78 1.88 6.44
C ASP A 31 4.25 2.68 5.27
N ARG A 32 3.51 3.74 5.58
CA ARG A 32 2.95 4.63 4.55
C ARG A 32 4.07 5.16 3.65
N TRP A 33 5.22 5.43 4.26
CA TRP A 33 6.41 5.97 3.62
C TRP A 33 7.44 4.86 3.45
N ILE A 34 7.53 4.33 2.23
CA ILE A 34 8.46 3.25 1.89
C ILE A 34 9.74 3.79 1.29
N SER A 35 10.80 3.00 1.39
CA SER A 35 12.10 3.32 0.79
C SER A 35 12.06 3.31 -0.74
N THR A 36 13.12 3.84 -1.35
CA THR A 36 13.30 3.80 -2.81
C THR A 36 13.32 2.37 -3.35
N GLU A 37 13.96 1.44 -2.64
CA GLU A 37 14.07 0.04 -3.08
C GLU A 37 12.71 -0.66 -3.03
N GLU A 38 11.96 -0.49 -1.95
CA GLU A 38 10.61 -1.05 -1.81
C GLU A 38 9.66 -0.48 -2.86
N ALA A 39 9.71 0.82 -3.12
CA ALA A 39 8.91 1.45 -4.18
C ALA A 39 9.21 0.84 -5.54
N MET A 40 10.49 0.60 -5.84
CA MET A 40 10.90 -0.06 -7.08
C MET A 40 10.40 -1.51 -7.16
N THR A 41 10.45 -2.25 -6.05
CA THR A 41 9.93 -3.62 -5.97
C THR A 41 8.42 -3.66 -6.20
N LYS A 42 7.65 -2.77 -5.56
CA LYS A 42 6.19 -2.69 -5.70
C LYS A 42 5.78 -2.29 -7.14
N LEU A 43 6.48 -1.33 -7.74
CA LEU A 43 6.27 -0.91 -9.13
C LEU A 43 6.85 -1.90 -10.17
N ARG A 44 7.58 -2.94 -9.72
CA ARG A 44 8.30 -3.90 -10.59
C ARG A 44 9.26 -3.23 -11.58
N ILE A 45 9.90 -2.14 -11.19
CA ILE A 45 10.88 -1.41 -12.01
C ILE A 45 12.30 -1.71 -11.57
N LYS A 46 13.22 -1.76 -12.55
CA LYS A 46 14.66 -2.00 -12.29
C LYS A 46 15.50 -0.73 -12.30
N SER A 47 15.00 0.36 -12.87
CA SER A 47 15.76 1.60 -13.04
C SER A 47 15.33 2.70 -12.08
N LYS A 48 16.31 3.25 -11.36
CA LYS A 48 16.14 4.47 -10.55
C LYS A 48 15.71 5.67 -11.40
N THR A 49 16.12 5.73 -12.66
CA THR A 49 15.72 6.83 -13.57
C THR A 49 14.23 6.77 -13.91
N THR A 50 13.63 5.57 -13.96
CA THR A 50 12.18 5.44 -14.15
C THR A 50 11.42 5.96 -12.94
N LEU A 51 11.86 5.61 -11.72
CA LEU A 51 11.26 6.14 -10.50
C LEU A 51 11.40 7.67 -10.40
N GLN A 52 12.57 8.18 -10.80
CA GLN A 52 12.81 9.62 -10.86
C GLN A 52 11.87 10.33 -11.84
N LYS A 53 11.62 9.76 -13.03
CA LYS A 53 10.62 10.31 -13.97
C LYS A 53 9.23 10.35 -13.36
N LEU A 54 8.79 9.27 -12.69
CA LEU A 54 7.46 9.23 -12.05
C LEU A 54 7.31 10.31 -10.97
N ARG A 55 8.40 10.60 -10.27
CA ARG A 55 8.46 11.68 -9.28
C ARG A 55 8.41 13.05 -9.93
N ASP A 56 9.25 13.27 -10.94
CA ASP A 56 9.39 14.56 -11.61
C ASP A 56 8.13 14.91 -12.43
N GLU A 57 7.41 13.88 -12.94
CA GLU A 57 6.10 14.00 -13.59
C GLU A 57 4.93 14.11 -12.58
N GLY A 58 5.20 14.04 -11.27
CA GLY A 58 4.18 14.16 -10.22
C GLY A 58 3.19 12.98 -10.14
N LYS A 59 3.51 11.84 -10.75
CA LYS A 59 2.65 10.64 -10.77
C LYS A 59 2.61 9.90 -9.45
N ILE A 60 3.65 10.04 -8.62
CA ILE A 60 3.80 9.36 -7.33
C ILE A 60 4.22 10.38 -6.28
N ARG A 61 3.59 10.33 -5.10
CA ARG A 61 3.96 11.19 -3.98
C ARG A 61 5.25 10.71 -3.33
N PHE A 62 6.13 11.66 -3.05
CA PHE A 62 7.36 11.42 -2.32
C PHE A 62 7.52 12.45 -1.19
N SER A 63 8.26 12.05 -0.17
CA SER A 63 8.71 12.91 0.91
C SER A 63 10.23 12.91 0.94
N GLN A 64 10.83 14.08 1.10
CA GLN A 64 12.28 14.24 1.27
C GLN A 64 12.54 15.02 2.58
N PRO A 65 12.48 14.35 3.75
CA PRO A 65 12.76 15.00 5.04
C PRO A 65 14.22 15.46 5.13
N GLU A 66 15.14 14.73 4.50
CA GLU A 66 16.57 15.06 4.43
C GLU A 66 17.10 14.92 3.01
N LYS A 67 18.20 15.61 2.67
CA LYS A 67 18.80 15.60 1.33
C LYS A 67 19.09 14.18 0.80
N LYS A 68 19.42 13.23 1.69
CA LYS A 68 19.77 11.85 1.34
C LYS A 68 18.63 10.84 1.46
N ILE A 69 17.53 11.20 2.12
CA ILE A 69 16.42 10.28 2.42
C ILE A 69 15.22 10.67 1.56
N ILE A 70 14.87 9.79 0.62
CA ILE A 70 13.68 9.93 -0.21
C ILE A 70 12.78 8.75 0.09
N LEU A 71 11.56 9.07 0.52
CA LEU A 71 10.50 8.12 0.83
C LEU A 71 9.36 8.30 -0.16
N TYR A 72 8.65 7.22 -0.44
CA TYR A 72 7.51 7.20 -1.36
C TYR A 72 6.24 6.80 -0.64
N ASP A 73 5.13 7.42 -1.00
CA ASP A 73 3.83 7.09 -0.42
C ASP A 73 3.28 5.83 -1.09
N LEU A 74 3.12 4.76 -0.32
CA LEU A 74 2.66 3.46 -0.78
C LEU A 74 1.28 3.55 -1.46
N GLN A 75 0.36 4.34 -0.92
CA GLN A 75 -0.96 4.53 -1.53
C GLN A 75 -0.86 5.17 -2.91
N SER A 76 -0.04 6.21 -3.07
CA SER A 76 0.14 6.86 -4.37
C SER A 76 0.69 5.91 -5.45
N ILE A 77 1.53 4.94 -5.05
CA ILE A 77 2.03 3.89 -5.96
C ILE A 77 0.88 2.99 -6.43
N TYR A 78 0.01 2.55 -5.51
CA TYR A 78 -1.16 1.75 -5.87
C TYR A 78 -2.12 2.53 -6.76
N SER A 79 -2.40 3.80 -6.45
CA SER A 79 -3.23 4.65 -7.31
C SER A 79 -2.65 4.84 -8.71
N TYR A 80 -1.33 4.94 -8.84
CA TYR A 80 -0.66 5.00 -10.14
C TYR A 80 -0.83 3.71 -10.95
N LEU A 81 -0.68 2.55 -10.30
CA LEU A 81 -0.89 1.26 -10.95
C LEU A 81 -2.35 1.08 -11.39
N GLU A 82 -3.30 1.47 -10.54
CA GLU A 82 -4.73 1.41 -10.83
C GLU A 82 -5.10 2.33 -12.00
N HIS A 83 -4.57 3.55 -12.01
CA HIS A 83 -4.80 4.49 -13.11
C HIS A 83 -4.29 3.98 -14.46
N ASN A 84 -3.24 3.17 -14.44
CA ASN A 84 -2.65 2.55 -15.62
C ASN A 84 -3.15 1.11 -15.86
N ALA A 85 -4.07 0.61 -15.04
CA ALA A 85 -4.65 -0.70 -15.23
C ALA A 85 -5.52 -0.66 -16.49
N ASN A 86 -5.24 -1.58 -17.42
CA ASN A 86 -6.14 -1.83 -18.54
C ASN A 86 -7.11 -2.91 -18.10
N ASP A 87 -8.24 -2.49 -17.55
CA ASP A 87 -9.36 -3.40 -17.35
C ASP A 87 -9.84 -3.82 -18.74
N LEU A 88 -9.62 -5.10 -19.06
CA LEU A 88 -10.20 -5.74 -20.23
C LEU A 88 -11.72 -5.57 -20.14
N ARG A 89 -12.25 -4.67 -20.98
CA ARG A 89 -13.68 -4.52 -21.24
C ARG A 89 -14.26 -5.76 -21.91
#